data_AF-X1CFQ9-F1
#
_entry.id   AF-X1CFQ9-F1
#
_cell.length_a   1.000
_cell.length_b   1.000
_cell.length_c   1.000
_cell.angle_alpha   90.00
_cell.angle_beta   90.00
_cell.angle_gamma   90.00
#
_symmetry.space_group_name_H-M   'P 1'
#
loop_
_entity.id
_entity.type
_entity.pdbx_description
1 polymer ?
#
loop_
_entity_poly.entity_id
_entity_poly.type
_entity_poly.pdbx_seq_one_letter_code
_entity_poly.pdbx_strand_id
1 'polypeptide(L)'
;MKLKTIISGSFHREIITLYNSSIQLILVVLVFSCSIETKSPVDSVDPFIGTDAGGHTFPGACLPFGTVQLSPDNGYQGVKAYSYDQKTILGFSHTHLSGTGPFTKTHYNNVLIIPTVGDLEVLPGVVKELNSLAKDKLQERLGNMSKEERQLWSEISDEEHQKQRQSMLNEEKLIIIDDNNLAEDG
;
A
#
# COMPACT_ATOMS: atom_id res chain seq x y z
N MET A 1 59.11 -55.47 -40.91
CA MET A 1 58.78 -54.03 -40.90
C MET A 1 57.27 -53.75 -41.10
N LYS A 2 56.36 -54.56 -40.52
CA LYS A 2 54.89 -54.39 -40.69
C LYS A 2 54.08 -54.22 -39.38
N LEU A 3 54.69 -54.43 -38.21
CA LEU A 3 53.97 -54.31 -36.92
C LEU A 3 53.75 -52.85 -36.47
N LYS A 4 54.70 -51.94 -36.72
CA LYS A 4 54.60 -50.53 -36.28
C LYS A 4 53.43 -49.76 -36.91
N THR A 5 53.04 -50.10 -38.15
CA THR A 5 51.97 -49.42 -38.88
C THR A 5 50.57 -49.85 -38.43
N ILE A 6 50.41 -51.12 -38.03
CA ILE A 6 49.11 -51.67 -37.60
C ILE A 6 48.73 -51.17 -36.20
N ILE A 7 49.71 -51.05 -35.29
CA ILE A 7 49.49 -50.54 -33.93
C ILE A 7 49.12 -49.04 -33.95
N SER A 8 49.73 -48.26 -34.86
CA SER A 8 49.42 -46.83 -35.05
C SER A 8 47.96 -46.60 -35.51
N GLY A 9 47.46 -47.42 -36.44
CA GLY A 9 46.10 -47.29 -36.97
C GLY A 9 44.99 -47.70 -35.99
N SER A 10 45.26 -48.67 -35.11
CA SER A 10 44.31 -49.08 -34.05
C SER A 10 44.22 -48.02 -32.95
N PHE A 11 45.37 -47.50 -32.52
CA PHE A 11 45.44 -46.48 -31.46
C PHE A 11 44.76 -45.16 -31.85
N HIS A 12 44.89 -44.74 -33.12
CA HIS A 12 44.24 -43.52 -33.60
C HIS A 12 42.71 -43.63 -33.65
N ARG A 13 42.18 -44.83 -33.94
CA ARG A 13 40.73 -45.10 -33.94
C ARG A 13 40.16 -45.07 -32.53
N GLU A 14 40.87 -45.61 -31.55
CA GLU A 14 40.46 -45.58 -30.14
C GLU A 14 40.38 -44.15 -29.59
N ILE A 15 41.38 -43.29 -29.90
CA ILE A 15 41.37 -41.87 -29.51
C ILE A 15 40.16 -41.14 -30.10
N ILE A 16 39.86 -41.37 -31.38
CA ILE A 16 38.71 -40.75 -32.05
C ILE A 16 37.38 -41.24 -31.44
N THR A 17 37.27 -42.53 -31.10
CA THR A 17 36.07 -43.06 -30.45
C THR A 17 35.87 -42.50 -29.04
N LEU A 18 36.94 -42.37 -28.25
CA LEU A 18 36.89 -41.78 -26.90
C LEU A 18 36.50 -40.29 -26.96
N TYR A 19 37.02 -39.56 -27.95
CA TYR A 19 36.67 -38.15 -28.15
C TYR A 19 35.19 -37.98 -28.54
N ASN A 20 34.70 -38.82 -29.45
CA ASN A 20 33.28 -38.80 -29.86
C ASN A 20 32.34 -39.19 -28.72
N SER A 21 32.68 -40.20 -27.91
CA SER A 21 31.90 -40.55 -26.71
C SER A 21 31.91 -39.45 -25.65
N SER A 22 33.02 -38.73 -25.50
CA SER A 22 33.11 -37.59 -24.59
C SER A 22 32.24 -36.42 -25.06
N ILE A 23 32.23 -36.13 -26.37
CA ILE A 23 31.34 -35.12 -26.97
C ILE A 23 29.87 -35.52 -26.78
N GLN A 24 29.52 -36.77 -27.02
CA GLN A 24 28.15 -37.27 -26.82
C GLN A 24 27.70 -37.14 -25.36
N LEU A 25 28.58 -37.45 -24.41
CA LEU A 25 28.29 -37.30 -22.98
C LEU A 25 28.06 -35.84 -22.59
N ILE A 26 28.90 -34.93 -23.08
CA ILE A 26 28.76 -33.47 -22.83
C ILE A 26 27.45 -32.96 -23.43
N LEU A 27 27.08 -33.41 -24.63
CA LEU A 27 25.86 -33.01 -25.31
C LEU A 27 24.62 -33.48 -24.54
N VAL A 28 24.63 -34.71 -24.03
CA VAL A 28 23.56 -35.25 -23.17
C VAL A 28 23.41 -34.44 -21.88
N VAL A 29 24.52 -34.13 -21.20
CA VAL A 29 24.48 -33.31 -19.97
C VAL A 29 23.91 -31.91 -20.23
N LEU A 30 24.27 -31.29 -21.36
CA LEU A 30 23.72 -29.99 -21.76
C LEU A 30 22.21 -30.02 -22.01
N VAL A 31 21.67 -31.11 -22.57
CA VAL A 31 20.21 -31.24 -22.79
C VAL A 31 19.46 -31.43 -21.47
N PHE A 32 20.05 -32.16 -20.51
CA PHE A 32 19.43 -32.40 -19.19
C PHE A 32 19.47 -31.19 -18.24
N SER A 33 20.34 -30.21 -18.46
CA SER A 33 20.42 -29.00 -17.64
C SER A 33 19.35 -27.94 -17.93
N CYS A 34 18.55 -28.10 -19.00
CA CYS A 34 17.50 -27.13 -19.31
C CYS A 34 16.23 -27.44 -18.49
N SER A 35 16.14 -26.85 -17.30
CA SER A 35 14.87 -26.80 -16.56
C SER A 35 14.07 -25.59 -17.02
N ILE A 36 12.97 -25.82 -17.73
CA ILE A 36 12.03 -24.76 -18.13
C ILE A 36 11.12 -24.49 -16.94
N GLU A 37 11.38 -23.39 -16.24
CA GLU A 37 10.45 -22.86 -15.24
C GLU A 37 9.29 -22.16 -15.97
N THR A 38 8.11 -22.81 -15.99
CA THR A 38 6.92 -22.22 -16.60
C THR A 38 6.32 -21.22 -15.63
N LYS A 39 6.52 -19.92 -15.89
CA LYS A 39 5.79 -18.86 -15.16
C LYS A 39 4.31 -18.93 -15.49
N SER A 40 3.48 -18.84 -14.47
CA SER A 40 2.04 -18.71 -14.64
C SER A 40 1.68 -17.26 -15.01
N PRO A 41 0.57 -17.02 -15.72
CA PRO A 41 0.16 -15.65 -16.06
C PRO A 41 -0.05 -14.75 -14.84
N VAL A 42 -0.42 -15.32 -13.68
CA VAL A 42 -0.61 -14.57 -12.44
C VAL A 42 0.69 -14.02 -11.87
N ASP A 43 1.83 -14.66 -12.17
CA ASP A 43 3.16 -14.19 -11.74
C ASP A 43 3.58 -12.89 -12.45
N SER A 44 2.85 -12.48 -13.48
CA SER A 44 3.10 -11.22 -14.22
C SER A 44 2.25 -10.05 -13.71
N VAL A 45 1.35 -10.28 -12.75
CA VAL A 45 0.39 -9.28 -12.28
C VAL A 45 0.89 -8.65 -10.98
N ASP A 46 1.00 -7.33 -10.97
CA ASP A 46 1.26 -6.53 -9.77
C ASP A 46 0.03 -5.64 -9.44
N PRO A 47 -0.75 -5.97 -8.39
CA PRO A 47 -1.94 -5.19 -7.99
C PRO A 47 -1.65 -3.78 -7.50
N PHE A 48 -0.39 -3.45 -7.17
CA PHE A 48 -0.03 -2.11 -6.70
C PHE A 48 0.17 -1.11 -7.85
N ILE A 49 0.30 -1.58 -9.09
CA ILE A 49 0.40 -0.68 -10.25
C ILE A 49 -0.93 0.09 -10.41
N GLY A 50 -0.83 1.42 -10.47
CA GLY A 50 -1.98 2.34 -10.56
C GLY A 50 -2.60 2.72 -9.21
N THR A 51 -2.09 2.19 -8.11
CA THR A 51 -2.50 2.58 -6.74
C THR A 51 -1.84 3.87 -6.28
N ASP A 52 -1.07 4.53 -7.15
CA ASP A 52 -0.43 5.83 -6.95
C ASP A 52 -0.55 6.72 -8.21
N ALA A 53 -0.17 8.00 -8.12
CA ALA A 53 -0.03 8.93 -9.25
C ALA A 53 -1.28 9.04 -10.15
N GLY A 54 -2.48 9.03 -9.56
CA GLY A 54 -3.74 9.29 -10.27
C GLY A 54 -4.36 8.10 -11.02
N GLY A 55 -3.84 6.88 -10.87
CA GLY A 55 -4.43 5.68 -11.47
C GLY A 55 -5.75 5.24 -10.84
N HIS A 56 -5.93 5.49 -9.54
CA HIS A 56 -7.14 5.17 -8.77
C HIS A 56 -7.57 3.69 -8.85
N THR A 57 -6.61 2.76 -8.91
CA THR A 57 -6.85 1.33 -8.73
C THR A 57 -6.75 0.94 -7.25
N PHE A 58 -7.16 -0.29 -6.91
CA PHE A 58 -7.06 -0.84 -5.57
C PHE A 58 -6.30 -2.18 -5.60
N PRO A 59 -5.46 -2.50 -4.60
CA PRO A 59 -4.65 -3.72 -4.57
C PRO A 59 -5.40 -4.93 -3.96
N GLY A 60 -6.67 -4.77 -3.62
CA GLY A 60 -7.51 -5.77 -2.98
C GLY A 60 -7.81 -7.02 -3.81
N ALA A 61 -8.21 -8.08 -3.11
CA ALA A 61 -8.57 -9.35 -3.72
C ALA A 61 -9.96 -9.26 -4.37
N CYS A 62 -10.01 -9.58 -5.67
CA CYS A 62 -11.25 -9.73 -6.42
C CYS A 62 -11.12 -10.82 -7.48
N LEU A 63 -12.23 -11.47 -7.81
CA LEU A 63 -12.32 -12.31 -9.01
C LEU A 63 -12.47 -11.44 -10.26
N PRO A 64 -12.12 -11.93 -11.46
CA PRO A 64 -12.44 -11.24 -12.71
C PRO A 64 -13.94 -10.93 -12.76
N PHE A 65 -14.29 -9.64 -12.89
CA PHE A 65 -15.67 -9.14 -12.89
C PHE A 65 -16.46 -9.44 -11.59
N GLY A 66 -15.76 -9.72 -10.49
CA GLY A 66 -16.35 -9.96 -9.18
C GLY A 66 -17.01 -8.71 -8.61
N THR A 67 -18.17 -8.89 -7.98
CA THR A 67 -18.90 -7.82 -7.30
C THR A 67 -18.29 -7.47 -5.94
N VAL A 68 -17.61 -8.44 -5.31
CA VAL A 68 -16.88 -8.26 -4.06
C VAL A 68 -15.43 -7.92 -4.40
N GLN A 69 -14.99 -6.78 -3.89
CA GLN A 69 -13.66 -6.21 -4.10
C GLN A 69 -13.12 -5.88 -2.72
N LEU A 70 -12.56 -6.88 -2.04
CA LEU A 70 -12.06 -6.72 -0.68
C LEU A 70 -10.68 -6.06 -0.72
N SER A 71 -10.58 -4.81 -0.29
CA SER A 71 -9.32 -4.04 -0.33
C SER A 71 -9.09 -3.27 0.98
N PRO A 72 -7.82 -2.99 1.35
CA PRO A 72 -7.52 -2.01 2.38
C PRO A 72 -7.90 -0.59 1.94
N ASP A 73 -8.37 0.21 2.89
CA ASP A 73 -8.70 1.63 2.72
C ASP A 73 -7.73 2.46 3.58
N ASN A 74 -7.15 3.52 3.03
CA ASN A 74 -6.30 4.46 3.75
C ASN A 74 -6.74 5.92 3.66
N GLY A 75 -7.67 6.25 2.77
CA GLY A 75 -8.32 7.55 2.69
C GLY A 75 -9.75 7.51 3.19
N TYR A 76 -10.15 8.46 4.05
CA TYR A 76 -11.56 8.68 4.41
C TYR A 76 -12.27 9.64 3.42
N GLN A 77 -11.51 10.52 2.76
CA GLN A 77 -12.07 11.53 1.85
C GLN A 77 -11.32 11.49 0.51
N GLY A 78 -11.94 10.91 -0.52
CA GLY A 78 -11.37 10.91 -1.85
C GLY A 78 -12.09 9.99 -2.83
N VAL A 79 -11.78 10.17 -4.11
CA VAL A 79 -12.15 9.26 -5.22
C VAL A 79 -11.43 7.91 -5.06
N LYS A 80 -10.30 7.92 -4.36
CA LYS A 80 -9.38 6.79 -4.19
C LYS A 80 -9.48 6.27 -2.76
N ALA A 81 -9.81 4.98 -2.61
CA ALA A 81 -9.87 4.32 -1.30
C ALA A 81 -8.48 3.99 -0.75
N TYR A 82 -7.55 3.60 -1.63
CA TYR A 82 -6.20 3.17 -1.29
C TYR A 82 -5.15 3.93 -2.09
N SER A 83 -4.17 4.50 -1.41
CA SER A 83 -2.99 5.17 -1.98
C SER A 83 -1.68 4.57 -1.47
N TYR A 84 -0.76 4.18 -2.35
CA TYR A 84 0.46 3.47 -1.98
C TYR A 84 1.41 4.25 -1.06
N ASP A 85 1.41 5.58 -1.16
CA ASP A 85 2.21 6.52 -0.37
C ASP A 85 1.77 6.64 1.10
N GLN A 86 0.50 6.33 1.39
CA GLN A 86 -0.08 6.48 2.73
C GLN A 86 0.40 5.37 3.66
N LYS A 87 0.82 5.75 4.87
CA LYS A 87 1.42 4.84 5.85
C LYS A 87 0.43 4.20 6.82
N THR A 88 -0.83 4.61 6.77
CA THR A 88 -1.88 4.17 7.69
C THR A 88 -2.99 3.46 6.92
N ILE A 89 -3.56 2.42 7.51
CA ILE A 89 -4.76 1.74 6.99
C ILE A 89 -5.88 2.01 7.98
N LEU A 90 -7.01 2.50 7.48
CA LEU A 90 -8.21 2.73 8.26
C LEU A 90 -8.97 1.41 8.51
N GLY A 91 -9.08 0.56 7.48
CA GLY A 91 -9.75 -0.73 7.57
C GLY A 91 -9.84 -1.42 6.21
N PHE A 92 -10.76 -2.38 6.09
CA PHE A 92 -10.99 -3.13 4.85
C PHE A 92 -12.45 -3.04 4.42
N SER A 93 -12.72 -2.53 3.21
CA SER A 93 -14.07 -2.44 2.65
C SER A 93 -14.29 -3.45 1.51
N HIS A 94 -15.55 -3.76 1.21
CA HIS A 94 -15.92 -4.92 0.36
C HIS A 94 -16.35 -4.54 -1.06
N THR A 95 -16.49 -3.24 -1.34
CA THR A 95 -16.81 -2.72 -2.66
C THR A 95 -15.76 -1.68 -2.98
N HIS A 96 -15.35 -1.59 -4.23
CA HIS A 96 -14.43 -0.58 -4.76
C HIS A 96 -14.84 -0.21 -6.19
N LEU A 97 -14.30 0.89 -6.69
CA LEU A 97 -14.25 1.19 -8.11
C LEU A 97 -12.78 1.28 -8.52
N SER A 98 -12.44 0.69 -9.67
CA SER A 98 -11.09 0.71 -10.22
C SER A 98 -11.00 1.71 -11.37
N GLY A 99 -10.03 2.62 -11.32
CA GLY A 99 -9.74 3.53 -12.42
C GLY A 99 -10.72 4.70 -12.59
N THR A 100 -11.40 5.13 -11.52
CA THR A 100 -12.30 6.28 -11.57
C THR A 100 -11.53 7.58 -11.82
N GLY A 101 -12.11 8.53 -12.55
CA GLY A 101 -11.49 9.85 -12.71
C GLY A 101 -11.47 10.65 -11.41
N PRO A 102 -10.58 11.66 -11.28
CA PRO A 102 -10.41 12.48 -10.06
C PRO A 102 -11.64 13.29 -9.64
N PHE A 103 -12.71 13.34 -10.46
CA PHE A 103 -13.93 14.09 -10.17
C PHE A 103 -15.11 13.21 -9.75
N THR A 104 -14.93 11.90 -9.63
CA THR A 104 -16.02 11.01 -9.19
C THR A 104 -16.25 11.19 -7.69
N LYS A 105 -17.33 11.90 -7.33
CA LYS A 105 -17.77 12.07 -5.93
C LYS A 105 -18.45 10.84 -5.33
N THR A 106 -18.50 9.74 -6.06
CA THR A 106 -19.20 8.52 -5.64
C THR A 106 -18.22 7.60 -4.95
N HIS A 107 -18.37 7.45 -3.64
CA HIS A 107 -17.56 6.56 -2.83
C HIS A 107 -18.18 5.16 -2.86
N TYR A 108 -17.43 4.18 -3.36
CA TYR A 108 -17.78 2.77 -3.27
C TYR A 108 -16.79 2.14 -2.30
N ASN A 109 -16.94 2.41 -1.01
CA ASN A 109 -16.13 1.84 0.08
C ASN A 109 -17.10 1.27 1.13
N ASN A 110 -18.11 0.52 0.68
CA ASN A 110 -19.19 0.05 1.53
C ASN A 110 -18.74 -1.15 2.36
N VAL A 111 -19.29 -1.25 3.58
CA VAL A 111 -19.01 -2.33 4.54
C VAL A 111 -17.54 -2.35 4.96
N LEU A 112 -17.12 -1.28 5.66
CA LEU A 112 -15.80 -1.13 6.25
C LEU A 112 -15.69 -1.97 7.54
N ILE A 113 -14.70 -2.85 7.58
CA ILE A 113 -14.34 -3.62 8.76
C ILE A 113 -13.03 -3.07 9.32
N ILE A 114 -13.07 -2.64 10.58
CA ILE A 114 -11.93 -2.13 11.33
C ILE A 114 -11.61 -3.14 12.44
N PRO A 115 -10.59 -4.00 12.27
CA PRO A 115 -10.14 -4.84 13.36
C PRO A 115 -9.48 -3.98 14.43
N THR A 116 -9.93 -4.07 15.68
CA THR A 116 -9.35 -3.36 16.82
C THR A 116 -9.13 -4.28 18.00
N VAL A 117 -8.17 -3.94 18.86
CA VAL A 117 -7.94 -4.56 20.16
C VAL A 117 -7.94 -3.45 21.22
N GLY A 118 -8.66 -3.65 22.32
CA GLY A 118 -8.81 -2.63 23.36
C GLY A 118 -10.05 -1.74 23.15
N ASP A 119 -9.98 -0.50 23.63
CA ASP A 119 -11.12 0.42 23.60
C ASP A 119 -11.46 0.83 22.16
N LEU A 120 -12.76 0.79 21.84
CA LEU A 120 -13.25 1.15 20.51
C LEU A 120 -13.27 2.66 20.33
N GLU A 121 -12.41 3.17 19.45
CA GLU A 121 -12.47 4.54 18.96
C GLU A 121 -13.43 4.60 17.76
N VAL A 122 -14.55 5.29 17.94
CA VAL A 122 -15.65 5.31 16.96
C VAL A 122 -15.45 6.36 15.86
N LEU A 123 -14.49 7.27 16.07
CA LEU A 123 -14.15 8.31 15.11
C LEU A 123 -12.87 7.90 14.38
N PRO A 124 -12.87 7.86 13.03
CA PRO A 124 -11.64 7.66 12.30
C PRO A 124 -10.71 8.84 12.60
N GLY A 125 -9.45 8.55 12.94
CA GLY A 125 -8.41 9.59 13.12
C GLY A 125 -8.08 10.26 11.80
N VAL A 126 -8.96 11.10 11.27
CA VAL A 126 -8.74 11.87 10.04
C VAL A 126 -8.17 13.22 10.45
N VAL A 127 -6.94 13.49 10.02
CA VAL A 127 -6.16 14.71 10.32
C VAL A 127 -6.95 16.00 10.10
N LYS A 128 -7.85 16.04 9.10
CA LYS A 128 -8.70 17.21 8.80
C LYS A 128 -9.96 17.30 9.67
N GLU A 129 -10.58 16.19 10.04
CA GLU A 129 -11.81 16.21 10.83
C GLU A 129 -11.55 16.47 12.32
N LEU A 130 -10.39 16.08 12.84
CA LEU A 130 -10.01 16.44 14.20
C LEU A 130 -9.96 17.96 14.40
N ASN A 131 -9.46 18.69 13.39
CA ASN A 131 -9.39 20.15 13.44
C ASN A 131 -10.77 20.82 13.32
N SER A 132 -11.71 20.27 12.55
CA SER A 132 -13.08 20.77 12.51
C SER A 132 -13.86 20.42 13.77
N LEU A 133 -13.73 19.19 14.26
CA LEU A 133 -14.37 18.74 15.50
C LEU A 133 -13.86 19.53 16.72
N ALA A 134 -12.55 19.82 16.77
CA ALA A 134 -11.98 20.69 17.79
C ALA A 134 -12.54 22.12 17.69
N LYS A 135 -12.77 22.65 16.49
CA LYS A 135 -13.39 23.97 16.28
C LYS A 135 -14.86 23.98 16.71
N ASP A 136 -15.62 22.95 16.37
CA ASP A 136 -17.05 22.85 16.70
C ASP A 136 -17.25 22.73 18.21
N LYS A 137 -16.47 21.88 18.89
CA LYS A 137 -16.48 21.77 20.36
C LYS A 137 -16.01 23.04 21.05
N LEU A 138 -15.01 23.74 20.50
CA LEU A 138 -14.57 25.03 21.02
C LEU A 138 -15.71 26.05 20.93
N GLN A 139 -16.43 26.09 19.80
CA GLN A 139 -17.59 26.96 19.62
C GLN A 139 -18.74 26.62 20.58
N GLU A 140 -19.03 25.34 20.80
CA GLU A 140 -20.01 24.87 21.77
C GLU A 140 -19.64 25.34 23.19
N ARG A 141 -18.38 25.16 23.58
CA ARG A 141 -17.89 25.60 24.90
C ARG A 141 -18.00 27.11 25.04
N LEU A 142 -17.50 27.88 24.06
CA LEU A 142 -17.65 29.35 24.03
C LEU A 142 -19.13 29.77 24.08
N GLY A 143 -20.03 29.01 23.48
CA GLY A 143 -21.49 29.17 23.55
C GLY A 143 -22.05 29.04 24.96
N ASN A 144 -21.49 28.12 25.75
CA ASN A 144 -21.90 27.83 27.13
C ASN A 144 -21.18 28.68 28.19
N MET A 145 -20.22 29.51 27.80
CA MET A 145 -19.48 30.37 28.72
C MET A 145 -20.23 31.64 29.12
N SER A 146 -20.03 32.06 30.37
CA SER A 146 -20.59 33.30 30.88
C SER A 146 -19.96 34.52 30.18
N LYS A 147 -20.65 35.67 30.23
CA LYS A 147 -20.16 36.91 29.58
C LYS A 147 -18.81 37.36 30.13
N GLU A 148 -18.54 37.10 31.40
CA GLU A 148 -17.31 37.46 32.10
C GLU A 148 -16.14 36.61 31.59
N GLU A 149 -16.36 35.31 31.42
CA GLU A 149 -15.31 34.43 30.94
C GLU A 149 -15.01 34.71 29.47
N ARG A 150 -16.01 35.00 28.62
CA ARG A 150 -15.77 35.42 27.22
C ARG A 150 -14.91 36.67 27.09
N GLN A 151 -15.06 37.61 28.03
CA GLN A 151 -14.26 38.82 28.05
C GLN A 151 -12.82 38.51 28.45
N LEU A 152 -12.62 37.65 29.45
CA LEU A 152 -11.30 37.13 29.81
C LEU A 152 -10.63 36.42 28.63
N TRP A 153 -11.36 35.58 27.89
CA TRP A 153 -10.87 34.90 26.68
C TRP A 153 -10.41 35.84 25.56
N SER A 154 -11.02 37.02 25.45
CA SER A 154 -10.64 38.03 24.45
C SER A 154 -9.37 38.80 24.80
N GLU A 155 -8.94 38.73 26.08
CA GLU A 155 -7.79 39.47 26.61
C GLU A 155 -6.53 38.61 26.73
N ILE A 156 -6.62 37.30 26.46
CA ILE A 156 -5.49 36.37 26.58
C ILE A 156 -4.57 36.44 25.36
N SER A 157 -3.26 36.28 25.58
CA SER A 157 -2.26 36.20 24.51
C SER A 157 -2.44 34.96 23.61
N ASP A 158 -2.03 35.06 22.35
CA ASP A 158 -2.13 33.97 21.37
C ASP A 158 -1.41 32.68 21.82
N GLU A 159 -0.31 32.80 22.58
CA GLU A 159 0.45 31.65 23.10
C GLU A 159 -0.32 30.89 24.18
N GLU A 160 -1.02 31.60 25.08
CA GLU A 160 -1.84 30.96 26.11
C GLU A 160 -3.07 30.28 25.48
N HIS A 161 -3.65 30.90 24.45
CA HIS A 161 -4.71 30.32 23.64
C HIS A 161 -4.29 28.98 23.03
N GLN A 162 -3.05 28.90 22.51
CA GLN A 162 -2.50 27.66 21.97
C GLN A 162 -2.25 26.61 23.06
N LYS A 163 -1.71 26.99 24.22
CA LYS A 163 -1.53 26.06 25.35
C LYS A 163 -2.86 25.49 25.87
N GLN A 164 -3.88 26.33 26.01
CA GLN A 164 -5.20 25.89 26.45
C GLN A 164 -5.85 24.97 25.42
N ARG A 165 -5.73 25.30 24.12
CA ARG A 165 -6.14 24.40 23.02
C ARG A 165 -5.46 23.05 23.13
N GLN A 166 -4.14 23.02 23.35
CA GLN A 166 -3.39 21.77 23.50
C GLN A 166 -3.80 20.97 24.74
N SER A 167 -4.11 21.63 25.86
CA SER A 167 -4.61 20.94 27.05
C SER A 167 -5.97 20.28 26.82
N MET A 168 -6.89 20.93 26.10
CA MET A 168 -8.22 20.39 25.79
C MET A 168 -8.14 19.17 24.88
N LEU A 169 -7.21 19.18 23.92
CA LEU A 169 -6.98 18.04 23.03
C LEU A 169 -6.42 16.84 23.81
N ASN A 170 -5.50 17.10 24.75
CA ASN A 170 -4.94 16.07 25.62
C ASN A 170 -5.98 15.49 26.59
N GLU A 171 -6.89 16.30 27.13
CA GLU A 171 -8.01 15.85 27.97
C GLU A 171 -8.97 14.91 27.22
N GLU A 172 -9.24 15.21 25.95
CA GLU A 172 -10.10 14.38 25.10
C GLU A 172 -9.37 13.22 24.41
N LYS A 173 -8.08 13.00 24.71
CA LYS A 173 -7.18 12.03 24.04
C LYS A 173 -7.13 12.22 22.51
N LEU A 174 -7.35 13.42 22.01
CA LEU A 174 -7.26 13.73 20.59
C LEU A 174 -5.83 14.12 20.22
N ILE A 175 -5.20 13.35 19.33
CA ILE A 175 -3.87 13.65 18.79
C ILE A 175 -4.04 14.52 17.54
N ILE A 176 -3.68 15.80 17.61
CA ILE A 176 -3.59 16.63 16.40
C ILE A 176 -2.31 16.26 15.65
N ILE A 177 -2.47 15.81 14.41
CA ILE A 177 -1.39 15.73 13.43
C ILE A 177 -1.32 17.09 12.75
N ASP A 178 -0.17 17.75 12.87
CA ASP A 178 0.08 19.11 12.40
C ASP A 178 -0.22 19.26 10.89
N ASP A 179 -1.08 20.24 10.55
CA ASP A 179 -1.55 20.57 9.21
C ASP A 179 -0.45 21.23 8.35
N ASN A 180 0.67 21.65 8.97
CA ASN A 180 1.78 22.30 8.26
C ASN A 180 2.56 21.38 7.31
N ASN A 181 2.27 20.08 7.27
CA ASN A 181 2.86 19.12 6.34
C ASN A 181 1.90 18.62 5.25
N LEU A 182 0.70 19.21 5.12
CA LEU A 182 -0.30 18.82 4.11
C LEU A 182 -0.55 19.91 3.05
N ALA A 183 0.37 20.87 2.94
CA ALA A 183 0.40 21.77 1.79
C ALA A 183 1.11 21.07 0.62
N GLU A 184 0.45 21.13 -0.55
CA GLU A 184 0.84 20.59 -1.86
C GLU A 184 0.46 19.13 -2.08
N ASP A 185 -0.78 18.90 -2.54
CA ASP A 185 -1.01 18.23 -3.83
C ASP A 185 -2.47 18.47 -4.27
N GLY A 186 -2.61 19.02 -5.48
CA GLY A 186 -3.86 19.55 -6.06
C GLY A 186 -4.76 18.53 -6.75
#